data_AF-A0A942GEQ3-F1
#
_entry.id   AF-A0A942GEQ3-F1
#
_cell.length_a   1.000
_cell.length_b   1.000
_cell.length_c   1.000
_cell.angle_alpha   90.00
_cell.angle_beta   90.00
_cell.angle_gamma   90.00
#
_symmetry.space_group_name_H-M   'P 1'
#
loop_
_entity.id
_entity.type
_entity.pdbx_description
1 polymer ?
#
loop_
_entity_poly.entity_id
_entity_poly.type
_entity_poly.pdbx_seq_one_letter_code
_entity_poly.pdbx_strand_id
1 'polypeptide(L)'
;MTRRRFVDLSITIEAGLPSDPPMMIPRVDYIDHAMGTASMLDFFPGLKQEQLPGGVGWAVEFLSLATHSGTHLDAPYHYHPTMDGGSPATTIDEIPLEWCFGDGVLLDFRHKGDGERITVEDVQKELDRIRYEIKPLDIVLVQTGADQFWRKPEYLIKGAGMDRESTLFLTEKGVRVVGIDAWSWDRPLPYLAREFQEKGDPK
;
A
#
# COMPACT_ATOMS: atom_id res chain seq x y z
N MET A 1 21.63 -25.63 5.18
CA MET A 1 20.46 -24.88 4.70
C MET A 1 20.74 -23.40 4.91
N THR A 2 20.73 -22.61 3.85
CA THR A 2 20.78 -21.14 3.96
C THR A 2 19.57 -20.66 4.75
N ARG A 3 19.80 -19.90 5.82
CA ARG A 3 18.73 -19.39 6.68
C ARG A 3 17.91 -18.37 5.89
N ARG A 4 16.64 -18.70 5.62
CA ARG A 4 15.69 -17.75 5.03
C ARG A 4 15.36 -16.68 6.06
N ARG A 5 15.30 -15.43 5.63
CA ARG A 5 14.85 -14.29 6.44
C ARG A 5 13.56 -13.77 5.83
N PHE A 6 12.53 -13.64 6.65
CA PHE A 6 11.30 -12.97 6.27
C PHE A 6 11.41 -11.50 6.69
N VAL A 7 10.97 -10.60 5.82
CA VAL A 7 10.91 -9.16 6.05
C VAL A 7 9.47 -8.75 5.83
N ASP A 8 8.87 -8.16 6.84
CA ASP A 8 7.56 -7.56 6.72
C ASP A 8 7.70 -6.18 6.06
N LEU A 9 6.96 -5.97 4.98
CA LEU A 9 6.93 -4.70 4.22
C LEU A 9 5.64 -3.92 4.50
N SER A 10 4.78 -4.42 5.39
CA SER A 10 3.53 -3.77 5.74
C SER A 10 3.71 -2.76 6.88
N ILE A 11 2.92 -1.70 6.83
CA ILE A 11 2.69 -0.84 7.99
C ILE A 11 1.52 -1.37 8.83
N THR A 12 1.58 -1.12 10.13
CA THR A 12 0.48 -1.47 11.04
C THR A 12 -0.76 -0.63 10.71
N ILE A 13 -1.93 -1.28 10.68
CA ILE A 13 -3.21 -0.58 10.63
C ILE A 13 -3.44 0.08 11.99
N GLU A 14 -3.42 1.40 12.04
CA GLU A 14 -3.62 2.18 13.26
C GLU A 14 -4.73 3.23 13.07
N ALA A 15 -5.59 3.34 14.07
CA ALA A 15 -6.69 4.30 14.04
C ALA A 15 -6.19 5.74 14.15
N GLY A 16 -6.81 6.65 13.40
CA GLY A 16 -6.63 8.09 13.60
C GLY A 16 -5.29 8.68 13.12
N LEU A 17 -4.47 7.92 12.38
CA LEU A 17 -3.22 8.43 11.84
C LEU A 17 -3.48 9.45 10.70
N PRO A 18 -2.72 10.56 10.64
CA PRO A 18 -2.86 11.57 9.59
C PRO A 18 -2.13 11.18 8.29
N SER A 19 -2.00 9.90 7.98
CA SER A 19 -1.26 9.40 6.80
C SER A 19 -2.15 9.02 5.63
N ASP A 20 -3.46 9.19 5.77
CA ASP A 20 -4.44 8.97 4.72
C ASP A 20 -5.38 10.18 4.62
N PRO A 21 -6.04 10.40 3.47
CA PRO A 21 -7.13 11.35 3.38
C PRO A 21 -8.19 11.10 4.47
N PRO A 22 -8.86 12.13 5.02
CA PRO A 22 -9.74 11.98 6.19
C PRO A 22 -10.82 10.89 6.08
N MET A 23 -11.34 10.64 4.87
CA MET A 23 -12.36 9.60 4.63
C MET A 23 -11.80 8.16 4.63
N MET A 24 -10.48 8.01 4.49
CA MET A 24 -9.77 6.73 4.40
C MET A 24 -9.03 6.38 5.71
N ILE A 25 -9.00 7.27 6.70
CA ILE A 25 -8.33 7.03 7.97
C ILE A 25 -8.99 5.83 8.68
N PRO A 26 -8.23 4.79 9.05
CA PRO A 26 -8.74 3.64 9.80
C PRO A 26 -9.46 4.04 11.09
N ARG A 27 -10.52 3.29 11.41
CA ARG A 27 -11.16 3.32 12.73
C ARG A 27 -11.14 1.93 13.34
N VAL A 28 -10.79 1.86 14.63
CA VAL A 28 -10.77 0.62 15.40
C VAL A 28 -11.58 0.84 16.67
N ASP A 29 -12.65 0.07 16.82
CA ASP A 29 -13.47 0.03 18.02
C ASP A 29 -13.04 -1.17 18.87
N TYR A 30 -12.63 -0.91 20.12
CA TYR A 30 -12.09 -1.93 21.02
C TYR A 30 -13.14 -2.38 22.03
N ILE A 31 -13.33 -3.69 22.15
CA ILE A 31 -13.96 -4.35 23.30
C ILE A 31 -12.83 -4.95 24.12
N ASP A 32 -12.54 -4.36 25.27
CA ASP A 32 -11.54 -4.89 26.17
C ASP A 32 -12.05 -6.11 26.97
N HIS A 33 -11.15 -6.72 27.71
CA HIS A 33 -11.43 -7.89 28.55
C HIS A 33 -12.49 -7.63 29.64
N ALA A 34 -12.63 -6.39 30.12
CA ALA A 34 -13.67 -6.04 31.10
C ALA A 34 -15.04 -5.94 30.40
N MET A 35 -15.11 -5.25 29.27
CA MET A 35 -16.32 -5.13 28.45
C MET A 35 -16.82 -6.48 27.94
N GLY A 36 -15.90 -7.34 27.47
CA GLY A 36 -16.21 -8.68 26.98
C GLY A 36 -16.73 -9.64 28.06
N THR A 37 -16.49 -9.33 29.34
CA THR A 37 -17.02 -10.11 30.46
C THR A 37 -18.55 -10.12 30.44
N ALA A 38 -19.17 -8.95 30.23
CA ALA A 38 -20.63 -8.84 30.16
C ALA A 38 -21.20 -9.71 29.02
N SER A 39 -20.58 -9.63 27.84
CA SER A 39 -20.97 -10.43 26.67
C SER A 39 -20.84 -11.94 26.92
N MET A 40 -19.78 -12.38 27.61
CA MET A 40 -19.62 -13.79 27.97
C MET A 40 -20.69 -14.28 28.95
N LEU A 41 -21.00 -13.48 29.98
CA LEU A 41 -22.02 -13.86 30.97
C LEU A 41 -23.42 -13.95 30.33
N ASP A 42 -23.71 -13.08 29.36
CA ASP A 42 -24.94 -13.16 28.57
C ASP A 42 -24.99 -14.41 27.67
N PHE A 43 -23.83 -14.82 27.11
CA PHE A 43 -23.73 -15.98 26.24
C PHE A 43 -23.81 -17.32 27.00
N PHE A 44 -23.40 -17.34 28.28
CA PHE A 44 -23.38 -18.54 29.13
C PHE A 44 -24.24 -18.36 30.39
N PRO A 45 -25.57 -18.58 30.30
CA PRO A 45 -26.47 -18.41 31.44
C PRO A 45 -26.04 -19.23 32.67
N GLY A 46 -25.88 -18.55 33.80
CA GLY A 46 -25.49 -19.16 35.07
C GLY A 46 -23.98 -19.21 35.34
N LEU A 47 -23.15 -18.82 34.37
CA LEU A 47 -21.73 -18.56 34.60
C LEU A 47 -21.57 -17.35 35.53
N LYS A 48 -20.64 -17.43 36.48
CA LYS A 48 -20.25 -16.29 37.30
C LYS A 48 -18.88 -15.77 36.87
N GLN A 49 -18.63 -14.48 37.09
CA GLN A 49 -17.37 -13.85 36.70
C GLN A 49 -16.15 -14.54 37.33
N GLU A 50 -16.24 -15.01 38.59
CA GLU A 50 -15.11 -15.67 39.28
C GLU A 50 -14.76 -17.04 38.66
N GLN A 51 -15.65 -17.59 37.83
CA GLN A 51 -15.43 -18.83 37.10
C GLN A 51 -14.73 -18.58 35.75
N LEU A 52 -14.60 -17.32 35.31
CA LEU A 52 -13.79 -16.97 34.15
C LEU A 52 -12.30 -16.98 34.53
N PRO A 53 -11.40 -17.46 33.65
CA PRO A 53 -9.96 -17.35 33.86
C PRO A 53 -9.54 -15.90 34.10
N GLY A 54 -9.05 -15.60 35.30
CA GLY A 54 -8.67 -14.24 35.68
C GLY A 54 -9.84 -13.26 35.86
N GLY A 55 -11.08 -13.74 35.86
CA GLY A 55 -12.28 -12.92 36.05
C GLY A 55 -12.61 -12.00 34.87
N VAL A 56 -12.15 -12.31 33.66
CA VAL A 56 -12.28 -11.47 32.47
C VAL A 56 -12.78 -12.23 31.24
N GLY A 57 -13.40 -11.51 30.31
CA GLY A 57 -13.96 -12.05 29.07
C GLY A 57 -13.05 -11.92 27.85
N TRP A 58 -13.56 -12.23 26.66
CA TRP A 58 -12.83 -12.07 25.40
C TRP A 58 -12.61 -10.59 25.08
N ALA A 59 -11.49 -10.27 24.43
CA ALA A 59 -11.29 -8.97 23.79
C ALA A 59 -11.56 -9.10 22.29
N VAL A 60 -12.17 -8.09 21.69
CA VAL A 60 -12.53 -8.06 20.26
C VAL A 60 -12.27 -6.66 19.72
N GLU A 61 -11.83 -6.57 18.47
CA GLU A 61 -11.62 -5.30 17.77
C GLU A 61 -12.49 -5.30 16.50
N PHE A 62 -13.18 -4.18 16.23
CA PHE A 62 -13.90 -3.96 14.99
C PHE A 62 -13.16 -2.92 14.17
N LEU A 63 -12.84 -3.26 12.92
CA LEU A 63 -12.13 -2.39 12.01
C LEU A 63 -13.07 -1.84 10.94
N SER A 64 -13.02 -0.53 10.71
CA SER A 64 -13.58 0.12 9.52
C SER A 64 -12.44 0.71 8.71
N LEU A 65 -12.29 0.25 7.46
CA LEU A 65 -11.16 0.54 6.58
C LEU A 65 -11.65 0.88 5.17
N ALA A 66 -10.92 1.76 4.47
CA ALA A 66 -10.99 1.79 3.02
C ALA A 66 -10.08 0.67 2.46
N THR A 67 -10.38 0.16 1.26
CA THR A 67 -9.52 -0.80 0.57
C THR A 67 -8.14 -0.23 0.20
N HIS A 68 -7.96 1.09 0.36
CA HIS A 68 -6.74 1.84 0.12
C HIS A 68 -6.07 2.35 1.41
N SER A 69 -6.53 1.91 2.59
CA SER A 69 -5.92 2.29 3.86
C SER A 69 -4.66 1.46 4.14
N GLY A 70 -3.56 2.12 4.51
CA GLY A 70 -2.32 1.44 4.87
C GLY A 70 -1.58 0.81 3.69
N THR A 71 -0.75 -0.22 3.94
CA THR A 71 -0.15 -1.01 2.86
C THR A 71 -1.25 -1.85 2.18
N HIS A 72 -1.49 -1.61 0.89
CA HIS A 72 -2.59 -2.21 0.14
C HIS A 72 -2.18 -2.55 -1.29
N LEU A 73 -3.11 -3.13 -2.06
CA LEU A 73 -2.92 -3.48 -3.47
C LEU A 73 -4.10 -2.96 -4.30
N ASP A 74 -3.78 -2.19 -5.33
CA ASP A 74 -4.77 -1.67 -6.27
C ASP A 74 -4.94 -2.60 -7.46
N ALA A 75 -6.19 -3.02 -7.70
CA ALA A 75 -6.57 -3.72 -8.93
C ALA A 75 -6.88 -2.69 -10.04
N PRO A 76 -6.79 -3.05 -11.34
CA PRO A 76 -7.08 -2.15 -12.46
C PRO A 76 -8.41 -1.40 -12.34
N TYR A 77 -9.44 -2.05 -11.77
CA TYR A 77 -10.76 -1.45 -11.53
C TYR A 77 -10.71 -0.15 -10.70
N HIS A 78 -9.71 0.01 -9.83
CA HIS A 78 -9.51 1.25 -9.05
C HIS A 78 -9.39 2.49 -9.97
N TYR A 79 -8.69 2.34 -11.10
CA TYR A 79 -8.40 3.45 -12.00
C TYR A 79 -9.49 3.65 -13.05
N HIS A 80 -10.07 2.57 -13.60
CA HIS A 80 -11.05 2.66 -14.66
C HIS A 80 -11.88 1.37 -14.76
N PRO A 81 -13.17 1.40 -15.16
CA PRO A 81 -13.98 0.19 -15.35
C PRO A 81 -13.55 -0.70 -16.53
N THR A 82 -12.64 -0.22 -17.39
CA THR A 82 -12.10 -0.97 -18.53
C THR A 82 -10.58 -0.84 -18.62
N MET A 83 -9.94 -1.84 -19.22
CA MET A 83 -8.51 -1.94 -19.49
C MET A 83 -8.25 -2.19 -20.99
N ASP A 84 -7.08 -2.75 -21.35
CA ASP A 84 -6.61 -3.01 -22.72
C ASP A 84 -7.71 -3.40 -23.71
N GLY A 85 -7.82 -2.61 -24.79
CA GLY A 85 -8.79 -2.83 -25.86
C GLY A 85 -10.25 -2.63 -25.46
N GLY A 86 -10.54 -2.03 -24.30
CA GLY A 86 -11.89 -1.84 -23.78
C GLY A 86 -12.45 -3.02 -22.99
N SER A 87 -11.61 -4.01 -22.66
CA SER A 87 -11.99 -5.16 -21.84
C SER A 87 -12.40 -4.70 -20.43
N PRO A 88 -13.32 -5.38 -19.72
CA PRO A 88 -13.61 -5.07 -18.32
C PRO A 88 -12.34 -5.09 -17.47
N ALA A 89 -12.19 -4.09 -16.60
CA ALA A 89 -11.06 -4.03 -15.69
C ALA A 89 -11.19 -5.10 -14.59
N THR A 90 -10.10 -5.81 -14.34
CA THR A 90 -10.02 -6.86 -13.33
C THR A 90 -10.24 -6.31 -11.92
N THR A 91 -11.10 -6.95 -11.14
CA THR A 91 -11.29 -6.64 -9.71
C THR A 91 -10.30 -7.42 -8.85
N ILE A 92 -10.15 -7.03 -7.57
CA ILE A 92 -9.10 -7.59 -6.70
C ILE A 92 -9.20 -9.11 -6.50
N ASP A 93 -10.42 -9.65 -6.50
CA ASP A 93 -10.72 -11.07 -6.36
C ASP A 93 -10.41 -11.89 -7.64
N GLU A 94 -10.19 -11.23 -8.76
CA GLU A 94 -9.83 -11.83 -10.04
C GLU A 94 -8.32 -11.79 -10.32
N ILE A 95 -7.52 -11.11 -9.48
CA ILE A 95 -6.07 -11.03 -9.64
C ILE A 95 -5.43 -12.41 -9.40
N PRO A 96 -4.66 -12.96 -10.36
CA PRO A 96 -3.98 -14.23 -10.19
C PRO A 96 -2.93 -14.18 -9.06
N LEU A 97 -2.96 -15.14 -8.14
CA LEU A 97 -2.04 -15.18 -7.00
C LEU A 97 -0.57 -15.30 -7.43
N GLU A 98 -0.30 -15.92 -8.58
CA GLU A 98 1.04 -16.01 -9.16
C GLU A 98 1.63 -14.65 -9.56
N TRP A 99 0.80 -13.61 -9.75
CA TRP A 99 1.31 -12.24 -9.96
C TRP A 99 1.83 -11.63 -8.65
N CYS A 100 1.28 -12.08 -7.52
CA CYS A 100 1.60 -11.56 -6.19
C CYS A 100 2.68 -12.39 -5.46
N PHE A 101 3.24 -13.41 -6.11
CA PHE A 101 4.28 -14.27 -5.54
C PHE A 101 5.40 -14.51 -6.56
N GLY A 102 6.41 -13.63 -6.54
CA GLY A 102 7.52 -13.65 -7.47
C GLY A 102 8.79 -13.05 -6.88
N ASP A 103 9.81 -12.90 -7.72
CA ASP A 103 11.06 -12.27 -7.33
C ASP A 103 10.85 -10.76 -7.14
N GLY A 104 11.26 -10.24 -5.99
CA GLY A 104 11.20 -8.80 -5.70
C GLY A 104 12.44 -8.06 -6.19
N VAL A 105 12.23 -6.95 -6.91
CA VAL A 105 13.30 -6.06 -7.39
C VAL A 105 13.11 -4.69 -6.74
N LEU A 106 14.06 -4.30 -5.90
CA LEU A 106 14.03 -2.99 -5.22
C LEU A 106 14.84 -1.96 -6.00
N LEU A 107 14.20 -0.88 -6.42
CA LEU A 107 14.82 0.28 -7.07
C LEU A 107 14.90 1.45 -6.08
N ASP A 108 16.11 1.97 -5.86
CA ASP A 108 16.38 3.01 -4.86
C ASP A 108 16.42 4.41 -5.47
N PHE A 109 15.36 5.19 -5.23
CA PHE A 109 15.21 6.58 -5.66
C PHE A 109 15.19 7.57 -4.49
N ARG A 110 15.72 7.19 -3.32
CA ARG A 110 15.80 8.09 -2.13
C ARG A 110 16.62 9.37 -2.35
N HIS A 111 17.40 9.42 -3.43
CA HIS A 111 18.18 10.59 -3.81
C HIS A 111 17.35 11.66 -4.55
N LYS A 112 16.15 11.33 -5.01
CA LYS A 112 15.26 12.25 -5.73
C LYS A 112 14.44 13.10 -4.76
N GLY A 113 14.17 14.34 -5.16
CA GLY A 113 13.36 15.27 -4.38
C GLY A 113 11.87 14.96 -4.40
N ASP A 114 11.15 15.53 -3.42
CA ASP A 114 9.69 15.46 -3.35
C ASP A 114 9.04 16.00 -4.63
N GLY A 115 8.17 15.20 -5.25
CA GLY A 115 7.49 15.58 -6.47
C GLY A 115 8.38 15.60 -7.72
N GLU A 116 9.57 15.01 -7.70
CA GLU A 116 10.32 14.70 -8.92
C GLU A 116 9.72 13.51 -9.69
N ARG A 117 9.97 13.46 -11.00
CA ARG A 117 9.60 12.33 -11.87
C ARG A 117 10.72 11.29 -11.86
N ILE A 118 10.36 10.03 -11.65
CA ILE A 118 11.23 8.88 -11.91
C ILE A 118 11.00 8.50 -13.38
N THR A 119 12.01 8.71 -14.23
CA THR A 119 11.89 8.47 -15.68
C THR A 119 12.39 7.08 -16.07
N VAL A 120 12.19 6.68 -17.33
CA VAL A 120 12.75 5.43 -17.89
C VAL A 120 14.27 5.39 -17.75
N GLU A 121 14.97 6.51 -17.97
CA GLU A 121 16.42 6.58 -17.84
C GLU A 121 16.87 6.40 -16.38
N ASP A 122 16.10 6.89 -15.41
CA ASP A 122 16.37 6.67 -14.00
C ASP A 122 16.23 5.18 -13.64
N VAL A 123 15.16 4.53 -14.12
CA VAL A 123 14.95 3.08 -13.94
C VAL A 123 16.07 2.27 -14.57
N GLN A 124 16.47 2.60 -15.80
CA GLN A 124 17.56 1.90 -16.49
C GLN A 124 18.91 2.05 -15.76
N LYS A 125 19.26 3.26 -15.33
CA LYS A 125 20.47 3.51 -14.54
C LYS A 125 20.48 2.72 -13.23
N GLU A 126 19.33 2.64 -12.56
CA GLU A 126 19.20 1.91 -11.31
C GLU A 126 19.33 0.40 -11.52
N LEU A 127 18.70 -0.14 -12.57
CA LEU A 127 18.85 -1.54 -12.98
C LEU A 127 20.31 -1.90 -13.32
N ASP A 128 21.01 -1.03 -14.04
CA ASP A 128 22.44 -1.17 -14.33
C ASP A 128 23.28 -1.17 -13.04
N ARG A 129 22.97 -0.28 -12.09
CA ARG A 129 23.66 -0.17 -10.80
C ARG A 129 23.54 -1.46 -10.00
N ILE A 130 22.34 -2.04 -9.92
CA ILE A 130 22.10 -3.31 -9.21
C ILE A 130 22.46 -4.54 -10.04
N ARG A 131 22.83 -4.35 -11.32
CA ARG A 131 23.18 -5.38 -12.30
C ARG A 131 22.06 -6.41 -12.47
N TYR A 132 20.85 -5.92 -12.71
CA TYR A 132 19.67 -6.75 -12.80
C TYR A 132 18.89 -6.48 -14.09
N GLU A 133 18.42 -7.54 -14.73
CA GLU A 133 17.51 -7.47 -15.87
C GLU A 133 16.14 -7.93 -15.42
N ILE A 134 15.15 -7.02 -15.52
CA ILE A 134 13.75 -7.34 -15.21
C ILE A 134 13.28 -8.50 -16.10
N LYS A 135 12.68 -9.50 -15.47
CA LYS A 135 12.02 -10.62 -16.14
C LYS A 135 10.50 -10.59 -15.90
N PRO A 136 9.71 -11.27 -16.75
CA PRO A 136 8.27 -11.36 -16.55
C PRO A 136 7.91 -11.87 -15.14
N LEU A 137 6.87 -11.28 -14.55
CA LEU A 137 6.38 -11.56 -13.19
C LEU A 137 7.31 -11.16 -12.03
N ASP A 138 8.39 -10.42 -12.30
CA ASP A 138 9.06 -9.70 -11.22
C ASP A 138 8.10 -8.70 -10.56
N ILE A 139 8.23 -8.52 -9.24
CA ILE A 139 7.54 -7.50 -8.46
C ILE A 139 8.51 -6.34 -8.25
N VAL A 140 8.23 -5.21 -8.90
CA VAL A 140 9.11 -4.04 -8.83
C VAL A 140 8.67 -3.12 -7.69
N LEU A 141 9.55 -2.93 -6.72
CA LEU A 141 9.33 -2.07 -5.56
C LEU A 141 10.22 -0.82 -5.69
N VAL A 142 9.63 0.34 -5.44
CA VAL A 142 10.28 1.64 -5.51
C VAL A 142 10.45 2.22 -4.11
N GLN A 143 11.68 2.57 -3.74
CA GLN A 143 11.97 3.23 -2.47
C GLN A 143 12.34 4.69 -2.70
N THR A 144 11.53 5.61 -2.20
CA THR A 144 11.69 7.07 -2.33
C THR A 144 12.09 7.72 -1.01
N GLY A 145 11.94 7.01 0.11
CA GLY A 145 12.16 7.54 1.47
C GLY A 145 10.93 8.22 2.07
N ALA A 146 9.78 8.17 1.40
CA ALA A 146 8.52 8.70 1.90
C ALA A 146 8.03 7.96 3.16
N ASP A 147 8.42 6.69 3.34
CA ASP A 147 8.12 5.86 4.51
C ASP A 147 8.51 6.51 5.84
N GLN A 148 9.58 7.32 5.86
CA GLN A 148 10.03 8.07 7.06
C GLN A 148 9.03 9.12 7.55
N PHE A 149 8.03 9.44 6.73
CA PHE A 149 6.96 10.38 7.03
C PHE A 149 5.64 9.68 7.37
N TRP A 150 5.58 8.35 7.35
CA TRP A 150 4.43 7.63 7.87
C TRP A 150 4.12 8.05 9.32
N ARG A 151 2.83 8.11 9.66
CA ARG A 151 2.22 8.72 10.86
C ARG A 151 2.27 10.25 10.93
N LYS A 152 2.71 10.92 9.86
CA LYS A 152 2.74 12.39 9.78
C LYS A 152 1.90 12.87 8.59
N PRO A 153 1.28 14.07 8.68
CA PRO A 153 0.48 14.64 7.59
C PRO A 153 1.29 14.89 6.32
N GLU A 154 2.61 15.06 6.43
CA GLU A 154 3.50 15.25 5.29
C GLU A 154 3.60 14.01 4.39
N TYR A 155 3.25 12.81 4.88
CA TYR A 155 3.33 11.57 4.09
C TYR A 155 2.65 11.70 2.71
N LEU A 156 1.51 12.40 2.66
CA LEU A 156 0.72 12.60 1.45
C LEU A 156 1.40 13.45 0.36
N ILE A 157 2.52 14.12 0.70
CA ILE A 157 3.24 15.04 -0.20
C ILE A 157 4.72 14.69 -0.35
N LYS A 158 5.15 13.54 0.16
CA LYS A 158 6.54 13.11 0.21
C LYS A 158 6.86 12.07 -0.85
N GLY A 159 8.11 12.09 -1.30
CA GLY A 159 8.64 11.15 -2.29
C GLY A 159 8.56 11.66 -3.73
N ALA A 160 9.42 11.08 -4.57
CA ALA A 160 9.29 11.14 -6.02
C ALA A 160 8.17 10.21 -6.48
N GLY A 161 7.74 10.33 -7.73
CA GLY A 161 6.73 9.44 -8.31
C GLY A 161 7.10 9.01 -9.72
N MET A 162 6.58 7.86 -10.11
CA MET A 162 6.77 7.31 -11.45
C MET A 162 6.04 8.18 -12.46
N ASP A 163 6.55 8.22 -13.69
CA ASP A 163 5.83 8.78 -14.82
C ASP A 163 5.18 7.68 -15.66
N ARG A 164 4.41 8.11 -16.66
CA ARG A 164 3.70 7.20 -17.57
C ARG A 164 4.70 6.31 -18.30
N GLU A 165 5.77 6.86 -18.84
CA GLU A 165 6.74 6.17 -19.67
C GLU A 165 7.51 5.11 -18.87
N SER A 166 7.95 5.42 -17.65
CA SER A 166 8.61 4.48 -16.75
C SER A 166 7.68 3.36 -16.29
N THR A 167 6.41 3.66 -16.03
CA THR A 167 5.39 2.65 -15.71
C THR A 167 5.18 1.71 -16.90
N LEU A 168 5.01 2.25 -18.11
CA LEU A 168 4.84 1.46 -19.32
C LEU A 168 6.07 0.60 -19.64
N PHE A 169 7.28 1.13 -19.43
CA PHE A 169 8.52 0.39 -19.61
C PHE A 169 8.57 -0.88 -18.73
N LEU A 170 8.10 -0.81 -17.48
CA LEU A 170 7.99 -1.99 -16.61
C LEU A 170 6.92 -2.96 -17.12
N THR A 171 5.74 -2.45 -17.49
CA THR A 171 4.63 -3.25 -18.02
C THR A 171 5.02 -4.01 -19.29
N GLU A 172 5.74 -3.36 -20.22
CA GLU A 172 6.23 -3.96 -21.46
C GLU A 172 7.23 -5.11 -21.22
N LYS A 173 7.92 -5.12 -20.08
CA LYS A 173 8.80 -6.21 -19.65
C LYS A 173 8.06 -7.38 -18.96
N GLY A 174 6.75 -7.29 -18.83
CA GLY A 174 5.91 -8.32 -18.22
C GLY A 174 5.81 -8.22 -16.70
N VAL A 175 6.14 -7.07 -16.11
CA VAL A 175 5.83 -6.77 -14.70
C VAL A 175 4.31 -6.68 -14.55
N ARG A 176 3.77 -7.28 -13.49
CA ARG A 176 2.33 -7.29 -13.19
C ARG A 176 1.98 -6.57 -11.89
N VAL A 177 2.91 -6.54 -10.94
CA VAL A 177 2.75 -5.88 -9.65
C VAL A 177 3.91 -4.93 -9.45
N VAL A 178 3.56 -3.69 -9.11
CA VAL A 178 4.50 -2.66 -8.69
C VAL A 178 4.13 -2.18 -7.30
N GLY A 179 5.09 -1.64 -6.55
CA GLY A 179 4.85 -1.06 -5.24
C GLY A 179 5.77 0.12 -4.99
N ILE A 180 5.35 1.03 -4.12
CA ILE A 180 6.11 2.21 -3.73
C ILE A 180 5.94 2.46 -2.23
N ASP A 181 6.92 3.10 -1.61
CA ASP A 181 6.90 3.49 -0.19
C ASP A 181 6.24 4.85 0.09
N ALA A 182 5.59 5.43 -0.92
CA ALA A 182 4.85 6.69 -0.88
C ALA A 182 3.34 6.44 -0.94
N TRP A 183 2.54 7.49 -0.69
CA TRP A 183 1.07 7.37 -0.70
C TRP A 183 0.48 7.05 -2.09
N SER A 184 1.18 7.41 -3.16
CA SER A 184 0.76 7.14 -4.55
C SER A 184 1.94 6.66 -5.37
N TRP A 185 1.67 5.82 -6.38
CA TRP A 185 2.64 5.41 -7.40
C TRP A 185 3.16 6.60 -8.22
N ASP A 186 2.23 7.49 -8.59
CA ASP A 186 2.52 8.74 -9.25
C ASP A 186 3.01 9.79 -8.26
N ARG A 187 3.48 10.92 -8.80
CA ARG A 187 3.90 12.07 -8.01
C ARG A 187 2.78 12.57 -7.10
N PRO A 188 3.10 13.13 -5.92
CA PRO A 188 2.07 13.58 -5.01
C PRO A 188 1.14 14.63 -5.64
N LEU A 189 -0.17 14.48 -5.41
CA LEU A 189 -1.23 15.23 -6.09
C LEU A 189 -1.04 16.76 -6.09
N PRO A 190 -0.55 17.42 -5.02
CA PRO A 190 -0.32 18.86 -5.05
C PRO A 190 0.74 19.32 -6.08
N TYR A 191 1.70 18.47 -6.44
CA TYR A 191 2.67 18.79 -7.50
C TYR A 191 2.02 18.67 -8.87
N LEU A 192 1.24 17.61 -9.11
CA LEU A 192 0.49 17.42 -10.35
C LEU A 192 -0.54 18.53 -10.57
N ALA A 193 -1.27 18.92 -9.53
CA ALA A 193 -2.26 19.99 -9.59
C ALA A 193 -1.64 21.35 -9.95
N ARG A 194 -0.46 21.67 -9.39
CA ARG A 194 0.28 22.90 -9.73
C ARG A 194 0.75 22.87 -11.18
N GLU A 195 1.33 21.76 -11.62
CA GLU A 195 1.79 21.61 -13.00
C GLU A 195 0.64 21.72 -14.01
N PHE A 196 -0.52 21.14 -13.71
CA PHE A 196 -1.72 21.28 -14.53
C PHE A 196 -2.20 22.74 -14.59
N GLN A 197 -2.21 23.46 -13.47
CA GLN A 197 -2.58 24.88 -13.43
C GLN A 197 -1.63 25.75 -14.27
N GLU A 198 -0.34 25.42 -14.29
CA GLU A 198 0.67 26.16 -15.03
C GLU A 198 0.64 25.86 -16.54
N LYS A 199 0.47 24.59 -16.92
CA LYS A 199 0.61 24.14 -18.31
C LYS A 199 -0.73 23.95 -19.05
N GLY A 200 -1.81 23.71 -18.31
CA GLY A 200 -3.11 23.34 -18.88
C GLY A 200 -3.12 21.98 -19.60
N ASP A 201 -2.06 21.18 -19.44
CA ASP A 201 -1.95 19.86 -20.07
C ASP A 201 -2.46 18.79 -19.11
N PRO A 202 -3.56 18.09 -19.43
CA PRO A 202 -4.10 17.02 -18.61
C PRO A 202 -3.29 15.70 -18.69
N LYS A 203 -2.19 15.67 -19.45
CA LYS A 203 -1.32 14.50 -19.63
C LYS A 203 -0.03 14.57 -18.82
#